data_AF-A0A660LTI9-F1
#
_entry.id   AF-A0A660LTI9-F1
#
_cell.length_a   1.000
_cell.length_b   1.000
_cell.length_c   1.000
_cell.angle_alpha   90.00
_cell.angle_beta   90.00
_cell.angle_gamma   90.00
#
_symmetry.space_group_name_H-M   'P 1'
#
loop_
_entity.id
_entity.type
_entity.pdbx_description
1 polymer ?
#
loop_
_entity_poly.entity_id
_entity_poly.type
_entity_poly.pdbx_seq_one_letter_code
_entity_poly.pdbx_strand_id
1 'polypeptide(L)'
;MINLKLLETNYDEFVKKLEGKNVKAGLLDELLQTFNELKQKRKALENFQAIQNAKSKELGIKARAGEDVSELKNELNLNKAALSDADEIVKQYEEKLEQISFSVPNIT
;
A
#
# COMPACT_ATOMS: atom_id res chain seq x y z
N MET A 1 18.83 -5.27 -6.57
CA MET A 1 17.57 -4.68 -6.09
C MET A 1 17.78 -3.18 -6.01
N ILE A 2 16.88 -2.41 -6.61
CA ILE A 2 16.96 -0.95 -6.62
C ILE A 2 16.57 -0.39 -5.25
N ASN A 3 17.22 0.72 -4.88
CA ASN A 3 16.85 1.43 -3.66
C ASN A 3 15.60 2.29 -3.91
N LEU A 4 14.42 1.74 -3.60
CA LEU A 4 13.12 2.41 -3.79
C LEU A 4 13.01 3.74 -2.99
N LYS A 5 13.80 3.92 -1.92
CA LYS A 5 13.89 5.22 -1.23
C LYS A 5 14.50 6.32 -2.09
N LEU A 6 15.38 5.99 -3.04
CA LEU A 6 15.93 6.97 -3.98
C LEU A 6 14.86 7.43 -4.98
N LEU A 7 13.86 6.60 -5.26
CA LEU A 7 12.72 6.97 -6.09
C LEU A 7 11.83 8.02 -5.41
N GLU A 8 11.65 7.94 -4.09
CA GLU A 8 10.90 8.96 -3.34
C GLU A 8 11.61 10.31 -3.32
N THR A 9 12.94 10.31 -3.22
CA THR A 9 13.71 11.54 -2.96
C THR A 9 14.24 12.16 -4.26
N ASN A 10 14.74 11.37 -5.21
CA ASN A 10 15.43 11.81 -6.43
C ASN A 10 14.88 11.12 -7.70
N TYR A 11 13.56 11.12 -7.90
CA TYR A 11 12.93 10.49 -9.08
C TYR A 11 13.54 10.97 -10.41
N ASP A 12 13.66 12.28 -10.62
CA ASP A 12 14.16 12.85 -11.89
C ASP A 12 15.58 12.37 -12.23
N GLU A 13 16.43 12.28 -11.21
CA GLU A 13 17.80 11.78 -11.35
C GLU A 13 17.83 10.27 -11.59
N PHE A 14 16.93 9.54 -10.93
CA PHE A 14 16.78 8.10 -11.06
C PHE A 14 16.32 7.72 -12.48
N VAL A 15 15.29 8.40 -12.98
CA VAL A 15 14.77 8.25 -14.35
C VAL A 15 15.87 8.55 -15.35
N LYS A 16 16.57 9.70 -15.23
CA LYS A 16 17.66 10.07 -16.15
C LYS A 16 18.77 9.02 -16.18
N LYS A 17 19.15 8.46 -15.04
CA LYS A 17 20.16 7.39 -14.98
C LYS A 17 19.69 6.10 -15.65
N LEU A 18 18.40 5.78 -15.58
CA LEU A 18 17.82 4.60 -16.24
C LEU A 18 17.59 4.81 -17.73
N GLU A 19 17.12 6.00 -18.13
CA GLU A 19 17.05 6.40 -19.54
C GLU A 19 18.43 6.33 -20.20
N GLY A 20 19.48 6.81 -19.50
CA GLY A 20 20.87 6.68 -19.94
C GLY A 20 21.34 5.23 -20.10
N LYS A 21 20.68 4.26 -19.46
CA LYS A 21 20.93 2.82 -19.59
C LYS A 21 19.99 2.14 -20.61
N ASN A 22 19.28 2.88 -21.46
CA ASN A 22 18.32 2.35 -22.44
C ASN A 22 17.14 1.61 -21.79
N VAL A 23 16.78 1.95 -20.54
CA VAL A 23 15.56 1.43 -19.93
C VAL A 23 14.35 2.04 -20.63
N LYS A 24 13.37 1.19 -20.96
CA LYS A 24 12.14 1.64 -21.63
C LYS A 24 11.39 2.64 -20.74
N ALA A 25 11.03 3.79 -21.30
CA ALA A 25 10.21 4.80 -20.62
C ALA A 25 8.91 4.20 -20.05
N GLY A 26 8.29 3.23 -20.73
CA GLY A 26 7.09 2.55 -20.22
C GLY A 26 7.34 1.71 -18.95
N LEU A 27 8.55 1.16 -18.77
CA LEU A 27 8.91 0.41 -17.56
C LEU A 27 9.10 1.35 -16.35
N LEU A 28 9.67 2.53 -16.61
CA LEU A 28 9.84 3.60 -15.62
C LEU A 28 8.49 4.16 -15.16
N ASP A 29 7.59 4.41 -16.11
CA ASP A 29 6.23 4.87 -15.83
C ASP A 29 5.43 3.83 -15.03
N GLU A 30 5.49 2.54 -15.44
CA GLU A 30 4.86 1.45 -14.71
C GLU A 30 5.42 1.30 -13.28
N LEU A 31 6.74 1.46 -13.12
CA LEU A 31 7.37 1.44 -11.81
C LEU A 31 6.87 2.58 -10.92
N LEU A 32 6.80 3.80 -11.45
CA LEU A 32 6.30 4.97 -10.72
C LEU A 32 4.83 4.77 -10.34
N GLN A 33 4.00 4.34 -11.29
CA GLN A 33 2.58 4.13 -11.06
C GLN A 33 2.39 3.07 -9.96
N THR A 34 3.06 1.92 -10.08
CA THR A 34 3.01 0.84 -9.09
C THR A 34 3.47 1.32 -7.72
N PHE A 35 4.55 2.11 -7.66
CA PHE A 35 5.07 2.67 -6.42
C PHE A 35 4.09 3.64 -5.75
N ASN A 36 3.50 4.55 -6.52
CA ASN A 36 2.57 5.54 -6.00
C ASN A 36 1.26 4.88 -5.54
N GLU A 37 0.76 3.91 -6.31
CA GLU A 37 -0.39 3.10 -5.92
C GLU A 37 -0.10 2.31 -4.64
N LEU A 38 1.05 1.64 -4.54
CA LEU A 38 1.47 0.93 -3.34
C LEU A 38 1.45 1.84 -2.10
N LYS A 39 1.97 3.06 -2.23
CA LYS A 39 1.97 4.07 -1.16
C LYS A 39 0.55 4.45 -0.73
N GLN A 40 -0.33 4.67 -1.70
CA GLN A 40 -1.75 4.97 -1.44
C GLN A 40 -2.45 3.80 -0.76
N LYS A 41 -2.19 2.56 -1.20
CA LYS A 41 -2.78 1.34 -0.63
C LYS A 41 -2.27 1.09 0.79
N ARG A 42 -0.97 1.28 1.07
CA ARG A 42 -0.41 1.24 2.43
C ARG A 42 -1.09 2.23 3.36
N LYS A 43 -1.22 3.49 2.92
CA LYS A 43 -1.90 4.53 3.68
C LYS A 43 -3.38 4.20 3.91
N ALA A 44 -4.06 3.63 2.91
CA ALA A 44 -5.43 3.17 3.04
C ALA A 44 -5.55 2.03 4.05
N LEU A 45 -4.62 1.06 4.03
CA LEU A 45 -4.55 -0.04 4.97
C LEU A 45 -4.36 0.45 6.41
N GLU A 46 -3.44 1.38 6.65
CA GLU A 46 -3.29 2.02 7.97
C GLU A 46 -4.58 2.71 8.42
N ASN A 47 -5.27 3.41 7.51
CA ASN A 47 -6.54 4.05 7.81
C ASN A 47 -7.63 3.02 8.15
N PHE A 48 -7.73 1.92 7.41
CA PHE A 48 -8.66 0.84 7.72
C PHE A 48 -8.35 0.17 9.07
N GLN A 49 -7.07 0.00 9.42
CA GLN A 49 -6.64 -0.50 10.73
C GLN A 49 -7.03 0.48 11.84
N ALA A 50 -6.85 1.79 11.62
CA ALA A 50 -7.26 2.81 12.57
C ALA A 50 -8.79 2.80 12.79
N ILE A 51 -9.57 2.71 11.71
CA ILE A 51 -11.04 2.59 11.76
C ILE A 51 -11.45 1.32 12.50
N GLN A 52 -10.81 0.18 12.22
CA GLN A 52 -11.06 -1.09 12.89
C GLN A 52 -10.87 -0.95 14.41
N ASN A 53 -9.74 -0.38 14.83
CA ASN A 53 -9.42 -0.21 16.24
C ASN A 53 -10.38 0.76 16.93
N ALA A 54 -10.73 1.86 16.26
CA ALA A 54 -11.70 2.84 16.76
C ALA A 54 -13.08 2.18 16.97
N LYS A 55 -13.60 1.49 15.94
CA LYS A 55 -14.89 0.78 16.02
C LYS A 55 -14.88 -0.34 17.05
N SER A 56 -13.77 -1.08 17.18
CA SER A 56 -13.65 -2.13 18.19
C SER A 56 -13.66 -1.57 19.61
N LYS A 57 -13.13 -0.36 19.82
CA LYS A 57 -13.19 0.33 21.10
C LYS A 57 -14.61 0.82 21.41
N GLU A 58 -15.29 1.43 20.44
CA GLU A 58 -16.69 1.83 20.57
C GLU A 58 -17.60 0.64 20.88
N LEU A 59 -17.39 -0.49 20.19
CA LEU A 59 -18.11 -1.73 20.44
C LEU A 59 -17.94 -2.20 21.88
N GLY A 60 -16.73 -2.17 22.43
CA GLY A 60 -16.47 -2.54 23.82
C GLY A 60 -17.17 -1.63 24.83
N ILE A 61 -17.30 -0.34 24.53
CA ILE A 61 -18.00 0.63 25.37
C ILE A 61 -19.52 0.38 25.32
N LYS A 62 -20.09 0.26 24.12
CA LYS A 62 -21.53 -0.02 23.92
C LYS A 62 -21.96 -1.37 24.48
N ALA A 63 -21.13 -2.40 24.30
CA ALA A 63 -21.39 -3.72 24.88
C ALA A 63 -21.44 -3.68 26.42
N ARG A 64 -20.60 -2.85 27.06
CA ARG A 64 -20.63 -2.63 28.51
C ARG A 64 -21.83 -1.77 28.95
N ALA A 65 -22.28 -0.86 28.09
CA ALA A 65 -23.47 -0.05 28.31
C ALA A 65 -24.79 -0.85 28.12
N GLY A 66 -24.72 -2.07 27.58
CA GLY A 66 -25.89 -2.91 27.28
C GLY A 66 -26.65 -2.46 26.03
N GLU A 67 -26.03 -1.63 25.18
CA GLU A 67 -26.60 -1.21 23.89
C GLU A 67 -26.46 -2.30 22.81
N ASP A 68 -27.26 -2.21 21.74
CA ASP A 68 -27.09 -3.10 20.60
C ASP A 68 -25.75 -2.85 19.89
N VAL A 69 -24.99 -3.93 19.74
CA VAL A 69 -23.67 -3.95 19.07
C VAL A 69 -23.69 -4.79 17.80
N SER A 70 -24.87 -5.19 17.33
CA SER A 70 -25.04 -6.07 16.17
C SER A 70 -24.60 -5.35 14.89
N GLU A 71 -24.98 -4.09 14.72
CA GLU A 71 -24.54 -3.26 13.59
C GLU A 71 -23.03 -3.03 13.59
N LEU A 72 -22.45 -2.66 14.75
CA LEU A 72 -21.01 -2.45 14.89
C LEU A 72 -20.18 -3.71 14.65
N LYS A 73 -20.68 -4.88 15.07
CA LYS A 73 -20.06 -6.17 14.76
C LYS A 73 -20.04 -6.42 13.25
N ASN A 74 -21.15 -6.14 12.57
CA ASN A 74 -21.24 -6.33 11.13
C ASN A 74 -20.27 -5.42 10.39
N GLU A 75 -20.22 -4.13 10.76
CA GLU A 75 -19.26 -3.17 10.20
C GLU A 75 -17.81 -3.57 10.47
N LEU A 76 -17.48 -4.04 11.67
CA LEU A 76 -16.14 -4.55 12.00
C LEU A 76 -15.74 -5.74 11.15
N ASN A 77 -16.70 -6.63 10.86
CA ASN A 77 -16.45 -7.81 10.03
C ASN A 77 -16.21 -7.42 8.57
N LEU A 78 -17.03 -6.49 8.04
CA LEU A 78 -16.83 -5.92 6.70
C LEU A 78 -15.48 -5.20 6.59
N ASN A 79 -15.12 -4.41 7.59
CA ASN A 79 -13.85 -3.69 7.60
C ASN A 79 -12.65 -4.65 7.74
N LYS A 80 -12.81 -5.77 8.43
CA LYS A 80 -11.79 -6.82 8.53
C LYS A 80 -11.57 -7.54 7.19
N ALA A 81 -12.64 -7.80 6.46
CA ALA A 81 -12.55 -8.34 5.10
C ALA A 81 -11.86 -7.35 4.17
N ALA A 82 -12.25 -6.06 4.21
CA ALA A 82 -11.60 -5.01 3.44
C ALA A 82 -10.11 -4.83 3.80
N LEU A 83 -9.74 -5.04 5.07
CA LEU A 83 -8.34 -5.04 5.51
C LEU A 83 -7.54 -6.17 4.90
N SER A 84 -8.07 -7.39 4.91
CA SER A 84 -7.41 -8.54 4.27
C SER A 84 -7.24 -8.31 2.77
N ASP A 85 -8.27 -7.79 2.11
CA ASP A 85 -8.23 -7.48 0.67
C ASP A 85 -7.17 -6.39 0.37
N ALA A 86 -7.15 -5.32 1.18
CA ALA A 86 -6.15 -4.27 1.06
C ALA A 86 -4.72 -4.78 1.34
N ASP A 87 -4.54 -5.69 2.28
CA ASP A 87 -3.23 -6.29 2.60
C ASP A 87 -2.72 -7.13 1.43
N GLU A 88 -3.57 -7.98 0.86
CA GLU A 88 -3.26 -8.75 -0.34
C GLU A 88 -2.90 -7.84 -1.51
N ILE A 89 -3.68 -6.78 -1.74
CA ILE A 89 -3.38 -5.79 -2.78
C ILE A 89 -2.01 -5.16 -2.53
N VAL A 90 -1.73 -4.66 -1.32
CA VAL A 90 -0.42 -4.08 -0.99
C VAL A 90 0.69 -5.07 -1.32
N LYS A 91 0.53 -6.34 -0.93
CA LYS A 91 1.50 -7.40 -1.20
C LYS A 91 1.74 -7.63 -2.69
N GLN A 92 0.67 -7.73 -3.48
CA GLN A 92 0.79 -7.88 -4.93
C GLN A 92 1.50 -6.70 -5.58
N TYR A 93 1.25 -5.47 -5.12
CA TYR A 93 1.97 -4.30 -5.61
C TYR A 93 3.43 -4.28 -5.15
N GLU A 94 3.75 -4.75 -3.93
CA GLU A 94 5.15 -4.91 -3.49
C GLU A 94 5.89 -5.94 -4.36
N GLU A 95 5.27 -7.09 -4.62
CA GLU A 95 5.83 -8.13 -5.49
C GLU A 95 6.00 -7.62 -6.93
N LYS A 96 5.00 -6.93 -7.48
CA LYS A 96 5.08 -6.33 -8.82
C LYS A 96 6.20 -5.30 -8.90
N LEU A 97 6.28 -4.41 -7.90
CA LEU A 97 7.34 -3.41 -7.82
C LEU A 97 8.72 -4.05 -7.69
N GLU A 98 8.84 -5.14 -6.94
CA GLU A 98 10.06 -5.91 -6.80
C GLU A 98 10.48 -6.57 -8.13
N GLN A 99 9.53 -7.19 -8.86
CA GLN A 99 9.78 -7.75 -10.19
C GLN A 99 10.24 -6.70 -11.20
N ILE A 100 9.63 -5.51 -11.20
CA ILE A 100 10.08 -4.40 -12.05
C ILE A 100 11.48 -3.96 -11.60
N SER A 101 11.74 -3.88 -10.30
CA SER A 101 13.05 -3.53 -9.74
C SER A 101 14.15 -4.55 -10.06
N PHE A 102 13.81 -5.81 -10.33
CA PHE A 102 14.75 -6.82 -10.85
C PHE A 102 15.03 -6.65 -12.34
N SER A 103 14.04 -6.21 -13.10
CA SER A 103 14.16 -5.96 -14.55
C SER A 103 14.92 -4.67 -14.86
N VAL A 104 14.93 -3.72 -13.92
CA VAL A 104 15.65 -2.46 -14.06
C VAL A 104 17.11 -2.66 -13.59
N PRO A 105 18.11 -2.29 -14.41
CA PRO A 105 19.52 -2.43 -14.06
C PRO A 105 19.85 -1.59 -12.82
N ASN A 106 20.67 -2.15 -11.93
CA ASN A 106 21.06 -1.44 -10.71
C ASN A 106 21.76 -0.12 -11.07
N ILE A 107 21.39 0.95 -10.37
CA ILE A 107 22.00 2.26 -10.54
C ILE A 107 23.13 2.36 -9.53
N THR A 108 24.35 2.15 -10.01
CA THR A 108 25.58 2.58 -9.32
C THR A 108 25.79 4.06 -9.58
#